data_AF-A0A3D9HAU3-F1
#
_entry.id   AF-A0A3D9HAU3-F1
#
_cell.length_a   1.000
_cell.length_b   1.000
_cell.length_c   1.000
_cell.angle_alpha   90.00
_cell.angle_beta   90.00
_cell.angle_gamma   90.00
#
_symmetry.space_group_name_H-M   'P 1'
#
loop_
_entity.id
_entity.type
_entity.pdbx_description
1 polymer ?
#
loop_
_entity_poly.entity_id
_entity_poly.type
_entity_poly.pdbx_seq_one_letter_code
_entity_poly.pdbx_strand_id
1 'polypeptide(L)'
;MKKIKEIVFQKKNVFIAILFLSFFPVRALFYNGIYYFFDLILNSGVVSNIYSFNYMGNLMGCLEIQQVQEALGAGANMYYSIVFNFLFLVSFLSGLILIKRIKSSNDFSLINWFLLMLFSFSLFDALEFFIMSLPSIIEFGGLFKVTARWVALIEFSIILLMAIYLFYIIFYKSVKVRILLIVLPTSFISFVVWYSYLGPHLLPVKIL
;
A
#
# COMPACT_ATOMS: atom_id res chain seq x y z
N MET A 1 32.54 4.78 -10.89
CA MET A 1 31.81 3.50 -11.12
C MET A 1 32.15 2.38 -10.13
N LYS A 2 33.42 2.07 -9.81
CA LYS A 2 33.78 0.96 -8.89
C LYS A 2 33.09 1.03 -7.51
N LYS A 3 33.10 2.20 -6.85
CA LYS A 3 32.42 2.41 -5.55
C LYS A 3 30.89 2.19 -5.59
N ILE A 4 30.23 2.46 -6.72
CA ILE A 4 28.77 2.26 -6.85
C ILE A 4 28.45 0.77 -7.00
N LYS A 5 29.22 0.03 -7.81
CA LYS A 5 29.07 -1.42 -7.94
C LYS A 5 29.29 -2.12 -6.60
N GLU A 6 30.33 -1.74 -5.85
CA GLU A 6 30.60 -2.31 -4.52
C GLU A 6 29.50 -2.05 -3.50
N ILE A 7 28.81 -0.91 -3.58
CA ILE A 7 27.65 -0.64 -2.73
C ILE A 7 26.47 -1.51 -3.18
N VAL A 8 26.15 -1.57 -4.47
CA VAL A 8 24.94 -2.28 -4.96
C VAL A 8 25.02 -3.80 -4.76
N PHE A 9 26.18 -4.42 -4.97
CA PHE A 9 26.33 -5.88 -4.96
C PHE A 9 26.60 -6.50 -3.57
N GLN A 10 26.50 -5.74 -2.48
CA GLN A 10 26.51 -6.34 -1.14
C GLN A 10 25.27 -7.21 -0.93
N LYS A 11 25.42 -8.39 -0.32
CA LYS A 11 24.30 -9.33 -0.06
C LYS A 11 23.08 -8.65 0.57
N LYS A 12 23.30 -7.74 1.54
CA LYS A 12 22.23 -6.96 2.20
C LYS A 12 21.46 -6.07 1.20
N ASN A 13 22.15 -5.49 0.22
CA ASN A 13 21.55 -4.57 -0.75
C ASN A 13 20.85 -5.32 -1.89
N VAL A 14 21.37 -6.48 -2.31
CA VAL A 14 20.67 -7.41 -3.20
C VAL A 14 19.36 -7.90 -2.56
N PHE A 15 19.40 -8.26 -1.26
CA PHE A 15 18.18 -8.63 -0.54
C PHE A 15 17.15 -7.49 -0.51
N ILE A 16 17.57 -6.26 -0.17
CA ILE A 16 16.68 -5.09 -0.19
C ILE A 16 16.08 -4.90 -1.59
N ALA A 17 16.89 -5.05 -2.64
CA ALA A 17 16.41 -4.94 -4.01
C ALA A 17 15.35 -6.00 -4.36
N ILE A 18 15.59 -7.27 -4.01
CA ILE A 18 14.62 -8.36 -4.23
C ILE A 18 13.33 -8.10 -3.45
N LEU A 19 13.45 -7.67 -2.19
CA LEU A 19 12.31 -7.34 -1.34
C LEU A 19 11.44 -6.29 -2.03
N PHE A 20 11.99 -5.14 -2.41
CA PHE A 20 11.19 -4.08 -3.05
C PHE A 20 10.82 -4.36 -4.51
N LEU A 21 11.52 -5.26 -5.21
CA LEU A 21 11.06 -5.78 -6.50
C LEU A 21 9.76 -6.59 -6.35
N SER A 22 9.57 -7.24 -5.20
CA SER A 22 8.33 -7.96 -4.86
C SER A 22 7.23 -7.07 -4.28
N PHE A 23 7.45 -5.75 -4.16
CA PHE A 23 6.55 -4.83 -3.46
C PHE A 23 5.10 -4.89 -3.94
N PHE A 24 4.84 -4.69 -5.23
CA PHE A 24 3.46 -4.69 -5.76
C PHE A 24 2.79 -6.07 -5.76
N PRO A 25 3.47 -7.17 -6.15
CA PRO A 25 2.93 -8.52 -5.97
C PRO A 25 2.51 -8.81 -4.53
N VAL A 26 3.39 -8.52 -3.56
CA VAL A 26 3.12 -8.76 -2.14
C VAL A 26 1.99 -7.85 -1.64
N ARG A 27 1.99 -6.57 -2.01
CA ARG A 27 0.90 -5.64 -1.65
C ARG A 27 -0.45 -6.13 -2.18
N ALA A 28 -0.52 -6.50 -3.46
CA ALA A 28 -1.75 -6.98 -4.08
C ALA A 28 -2.27 -8.24 -3.39
N LEU A 29 -1.42 -9.24 -3.15
CA LEU A 29 -1.79 -10.46 -2.43
C LEU A 29 -2.20 -10.18 -0.98
N PHE A 30 -1.51 -9.25 -0.30
CA PHE A 30 -1.85 -8.85 1.05
C PHE A 30 -3.24 -8.22 1.09
N TYR A 31 -3.54 -7.24 0.24
CA TYR A 31 -4.83 -6.56 0.23
C TYR A 31 -5.96 -7.54 -0.13
N ASN A 32 -5.77 -8.33 -1.18
CA ASN A 32 -6.64 -9.45 -1.54
C ASN A 32 -6.96 -10.35 -0.34
N GLY A 33 -5.92 -10.80 0.38
CA GLY A 33 -6.08 -11.65 1.55
C GLY A 33 -6.86 -10.97 2.67
N ILE A 34 -6.65 -9.68 2.92
CA ILE A 34 -7.41 -8.91 3.91
C ILE A 34 -8.88 -8.80 3.51
N TYR A 35 -9.20 -8.43 2.27
CA TYR A 35 -10.58 -8.39 1.78
C TYR A 35 -11.26 -9.74 1.98
N TYR A 36 -10.64 -10.83 1.53
CA TYR A 36 -11.18 -12.18 1.69
C TYR A 36 -11.41 -12.56 3.16
N PHE A 37 -10.43 -12.29 4.03
CA PHE A 37 -10.52 -12.64 5.44
C PHE A 37 -11.64 -11.88 6.16
N PHE A 38 -11.75 -10.58 5.94
CA PHE A 38 -12.81 -9.77 6.53
C PHE A 38 -14.19 -10.15 5.99
N ASP A 39 -14.29 -10.51 4.72
CA ASP A 39 -15.55 -10.96 4.13
C ASP A 39 -16.02 -12.28 4.73
N LEU A 40 -15.13 -13.25 4.92
CA LEU A 40 -15.46 -14.51 5.59
C LEU A 40 -16.02 -14.28 7.00
N ILE A 41 -15.43 -13.34 7.75
CA ILE A 41 -15.81 -13.08 9.14
C ILE A 41 -17.08 -12.24 9.25
N LEU A 42 -17.21 -11.20 8.42
CA LEU A 42 -18.28 -10.20 8.55
C LEU A 42 -19.50 -10.53 7.72
N ASN A 43 -19.32 -11.10 6.53
CA ASN A 43 -20.41 -11.33 5.57
C ASN A 43 -20.46 -12.78 5.06
N SER A 44 -19.80 -13.73 5.73
CA SER A 44 -19.84 -15.17 5.38
C SER A 44 -19.47 -15.49 3.93
N GLY A 45 -18.58 -14.72 3.31
CA GLY A 45 -18.11 -14.98 1.95
C GLY A 45 -18.94 -14.33 0.83
N VAL A 46 -19.97 -13.52 1.17
CA VAL A 46 -20.85 -12.88 0.17
C VAL A 46 -20.07 -11.97 -0.78
N VAL A 47 -19.13 -11.16 -0.27
CA VAL A 47 -18.34 -10.27 -1.12
C VAL A 47 -17.37 -11.08 -1.98
N SER A 48 -16.76 -12.14 -1.46
CA SER A 48 -15.78 -12.98 -2.16
C SER A 48 -16.42 -13.83 -3.27
N ASN A 49 -17.72 -14.06 -3.20
CA ASN A 49 -18.47 -14.66 -4.30
C ASN A 49 -18.62 -13.71 -5.50
N ILE A 50 -18.60 -12.40 -5.23
CA ILE A 50 -18.70 -11.33 -6.24
C ILE A 50 -17.29 -10.87 -6.66
N TYR A 51 -16.36 -10.82 -5.71
CA TYR A 51 -15.01 -10.32 -5.87
C TYR A 51 -14.10 -11.37 -6.48
N SER A 52 -13.49 -11.04 -7.62
CA SER A 52 -12.34 -11.80 -8.12
C SER A 52 -11.03 -11.19 -7.61
N PHE A 53 -10.21 -12.01 -6.95
CA PHE A 53 -8.83 -11.67 -6.62
C PHE A 53 -8.13 -11.15 -7.88
N ASN A 54 -7.58 -9.94 -7.79
CA ASN A 54 -6.97 -9.29 -8.94
C ASN A 54 -5.63 -8.64 -8.60
N TYR A 55 -4.89 -8.29 -9.64
CA TYR A 55 -3.55 -7.71 -9.52
C TYR A 55 -3.51 -6.31 -8.91
N MET A 56 -4.64 -5.61 -8.82
CA MET A 56 -4.73 -4.32 -8.15
C MET A 56 -4.90 -4.47 -6.64
N GLY A 57 -5.37 -5.64 -6.18
CA GLY A 57 -5.56 -5.95 -4.76
C GLY A 57 -6.81 -5.32 -4.16
N ASN A 58 -7.68 -4.72 -4.98
CA ASN A 58 -8.88 -4.02 -4.55
C ASN A 58 -10.10 -4.51 -5.34
N LEU A 59 -11.30 -4.38 -4.76
CA LEU A 59 -12.57 -4.48 -5.50
C LEU A 59 -12.59 -3.46 -6.63
N MET A 60 -12.56 -3.95 -7.87
CA MET A 60 -12.56 -3.14 -9.08
C MET A 60 -13.68 -3.60 -10.01
N GLY A 61 -14.33 -2.62 -10.62
CA GLY A 61 -15.43 -2.81 -11.58
C GLY A 61 -16.76 -2.26 -11.04
N CYS A 62 -17.42 -1.43 -11.85
CA CYS A 62 -18.67 -0.76 -11.46
C CYS A 62 -19.78 -1.78 -11.19
N LEU A 63 -19.80 -2.88 -11.94
CA LEU A 63 -20.79 -3.94 -11.80
C LEU A 63 -20.60 -4.71 -10.50
N GLU A 64 -19.37 -5.04 -10.14
CA GLU A 64 -19.01 -5.74 -8.91
C GLU A 64 -19.32 -4.87 -7.69
N ILE A 65 -18.97 -3.58 -7.74
CA ILE A 65 -19.31 -2.63 -6.68
C ILE A 65 -20.83 -2.53 -6.52
N GLN A 66 -21.57 -2.45 -7.63
CA GLN A 66 -23.03 -2.43 -7.60
C GLN A 66 -23.61 -3.73 -7.03
N GLN A 67 -23.12 -4.90 -7.43
CA GLN A 67 -23.57 -6.19 -6.93
C GLN A 67 -23.30 -6.34 -5.43
N VAL A 68 -22.13 -5.88 -4.94
CA VAL A 68 -21.84 -5.84 -3.50
C VAL A 68 -22.80 -4.90 -2.78
N GLN A 69 -23.12 -3.75 -3.38
CA GLN A 69 -24.08 -2.80 -2.82
C GLN A 69 -25.51 -3.37 -2.78
N GLU A 70 -25.91 -4.14 -3.79
CA GLU A 70 -27.20 -4.85 -3.84
C GLU A 70 -27.26 -5.99 -2.81
N ALA A 71 -26.16 -6.74 -2.63
CA ALA A 71 -26.10 -7.87 -1.72
C ALA A 71 -26.04 -7.45 -0.24
N LEU A 72 -25.30 -6.40 0.09
CA LEU A 72 -25.07 -5.97 1.49
C LEU A 72 -25.83 -4.70 1.89
N GLY A 73 -26.41 -3.96 0.94
CA GLY A 73 -27.08 -2.69 1.21
C GLY A 73 -26.16 -1.70 1.92
N ALA A 74 -26.62 -1.15 3.05
CA ALA A 74 -25.83 -0.26 3.90
C ALA A 74 -24.56 -0.93 4.49
N GLY A 75 -24.54 -2.26 4.59
CA GLY A 75 -23.40 -3.04 5.08
C GLY A 75 -22.19 -3.00 4.16
N ALA A 76 -22.36 -2.74 2.86
CA ALA A 76 -21.26 -2.62 1.91
C ALA A 76 -20.30 -1.48 2.29
N ASN A 77 -20.84 -0.29 2.56
CA ASN A 77 -20.06 0.88 2.97
C ASN A 77 -19.31 0.63 4.28
N MET A 78 -19.95 -0.06 5.23
CA MET A 78 -19.33 -0.43 6.50
C MET A 78 -18.18 -1.42 6.29
N TYR A 79 -18.39 -2.45 5.47
CA TYR A 79 -17.36 -3.43 5.13
C TYR A 79 -16.12 -2.75 4.50
N TYR A 80 -16.32 -1.92 3.47
CA TYR A 80 -15.22 -1.19 2.84
C TYR A 80 -14.49 -0.27 3.83
N SER A 81 -15.23 0.43 4.69
CA SER A 81 -14.62 1.29 5.70
C SER A 81 -13.79 0.49 6.71
N ILE A 82 -14.28 -0.67 7.17
CA ILE A 82 -13.54 -1.52 8.11
C ILE A 82 -12.24 -2.01 7.48
N VAL A 83 -12.31 -2.55 6.25
CA VAL A 83 -11.13 -3.07 5.55
C VAL A 83 -10.12 -1.95 5.30
N PHE A 84 -10.58 -0.79 4.81
CA PHE A 84 -9.73 0.36 4.55
C PHE A 84 -9.01 0.84 5.83
N ASN A 85 -9.76 1.06 6.91
CA ASN A 85 -9.21 1.51 8.18
C ASN A 85 -8.24 0.47 8.79
N PHE A 86 -8.48 -0.83 8.58
CA PHE A 86 -7.57 -1.88 9.00
C PHE A 86 -6.24 -1.82 8.24
N LEU A 87 -6.29 -1.67 6.91
CA LEU A 87 -5.08 -1.54 6.09
C LEU A 87 -4.26 -0.31 6.49
N PHE A 88 -4.94 0.84 6.72
CA PHE A 88 -4.32 2.04 7.28
C PHE A 88 -3.65 1.74 8.62
N LEU A 89 -4.36 1.07 9.54
CA LEU A 89 -3.85 0.76 10.88
C LEU A 89 -2.59 -0.12 10.83
N VAL A 90 -2.56 -1.15 9.98
CA VAL A 90 -1.38 -2.01 9.79
C VAL A 90 -0.18 -1.20 9.33
N SER A 91 -0.36 -0.33 8.33
CA SER A 91 0.73 0.54 7.84
C SER A 91 1.16 1.55 8.91
N PHE A 92 0.21 2.18 9.59
CA PHE A 92 0.48 3.16 10.65
C PHE A 92 1.27 2.54 11.81
N LEU A 93 0.83 1.39 12.32
CA LEU A 93 1.54 0.65 13.36
C LEU A 93 2.92 0.21 12.90
N SER A 94 3.07 -0.24 11.65
CA SER A 94 4.37 -0.59 11.08
C SER A 94 5.34 0.61 11.12
N GLY A 95 4.85 1.80 10.79
CA GLY A 95 5.61 3.04 10.89
C GLY A 95 6.00 3.40 12.33
N LEU A 96 5.06 3.32 13.28
CA LEU A 96 5.35 3.57 14.70
C LEU A 96 6.39 2.59 15.27
N ILE A 97 6.24 1.30 14.97
CA ILE A 97 7.19 0.26 15.37
C ILE A 97 8.56 0.54 14.75
N LEU A 98 8.61 0.93 13.47
CA LEU A 98 9.85 1.30 12.80
C LEU A 98 10.55 2.48 13.48
N ILE A 99 9.81 3.56 13.81
CA ILE A 99 10.33 4.71 14.55
C ILE A 99 10.95 4.26 15.87
N LYS A 100 10.21 3.48 16.67
CA LYS A 100 10.66 3.00 17.97
C LYS A 100 11.95 2.18 17.84
N ARG A 101 12.01 1.25 16.88
CA ARG A 101 13.15 0.35 16.67
C ARG A 101 14.41 1.09 16.26
N ILE A 102 14.29 2.09 15.39
CA ILE A 102 15.45 2.89 14.93
C ILE A 102 15.95 3.80 16.04
N LYS A 103 15.06 4.38 16.85
CA LYS A 103 15.48 5.16 18.02
C LYS A 103 16.23 4.31 19.06
N SER A 104 15.92 3.01 19.18
CA SER A 104 16.60 2.10 20.10
C SER A 104 17.85 1.42 19.56
N SER A 105 18.12 1.48 18.25
CA SER A 105 19.21 0.71 17.62
C SER A 105 19.87 1.48 16.48
N ASN A 106 21.21 1.45 16.46
CA ASN A 106 22.00 2.11 15.42
C ASN A 106 22.09 1.31 14.09
N ASP A 107 21.52 0.09 14.00
CA ASP A 107 21.49 -0.68 12.75
C ASP A 107 20.07 -0.87 12.19
N PHE A 108 19.96 -0.69 10.87
CA PHE A 108 18.76 -0.97 10.12
C PHE A 108 18.71 -2.45 9.72
N SER A 109 18.16 -3.25 10.63
CA SER A 109 17.96 -4.70 10.48
C SER A 109 17.01 -5.06 9.33
N LEU A 110 16.95 -6.35 8.96
CA LEU A 110 16.01 -6.85 7.94
C LEU A 110 14.55 -6.60 8.31
N ILE A 111 14.19 -6.78 9.58
CA ILE A 111 12.85 -6.51 10.10
C ILE A 111 12.46 -5.05 9.83
N ASN A 112 13.39 -4.11 9.95
CA ASN A 112 13.11 -2.70 9.68
C ASN A 112 12.81 -2.45 8.19
N TRP A 113 13.39 -3.22 7.26
CA TRP A 113 13.07 -3.13 5.83
C TRP A 113 11.68 -3.69 5.53
N PHE A 114 11.29 -4.78 6.18
CA PHE A 114 9.92 -5.31 6.08
C PHE A 114 8.88 -4.33 6.65
N LEU A 115 9.15 -3.74 7.82
CA LEU A 115 8.28 -2.72 8.41
C LEU A 115 8.16 -1.49 7.49
N LEU A 116 9.27 -1.08 6.85
CA LEU A 116 9.25 0.01 5.88
C LEU A 116 8.41 -0.35 4.65
N MET A 117 8.51 -1.58 4.13
CA MET A 117 7.66 -2.06 3.04
C MET A 117 6.18 -2.03 3.42
N LEU A 118 5.81 -2.61 4.58
CA LEU A 118 4.43 -2.62 5.05
C LEU A 118 3.87 -1.21 5.23
N PHE A 119 4.63 -0.32 5.88
CA PHE A 119 4.28 1.10 5.98
C PHE A 119 4.09 1.73 4.60
N SER A 120 4.91 1.34 3.63
CA SER A 120 4.90 1.91 2.28
C SER A 120 3.68 1.48 1.47
N PHE A 121 2.91 0.48 1.88
CA PHE A 121 1.65 0.12 1.22
C PHE A 121 0.65 1.29 1.26
N SER A 122 0.36 1.81 2.45
CA SER A 122 -0.52 2.99 2.57
C SER A 122 0.17 4.30 2.16
N LEU A 123 1.51 4.35 2.13
CA LEU A 123 2.20 5.52 1.56
C LEU A 123 1.94 5.61 0.05
N PHE A 124 1.96 4.48 -0.65
CA PHE A 124 1.59 4.45 -2.06
C PHE A 124 0.14 4.89 -2.26
N ASP A 125 -0.80 4.38 -1.46
CA ASP A 125 -2.21 4.80 -1.51
C ASP A 125 -2.38 6.30 -1.26
N ALA A 126 -1.65 6.84 -0.27
CA ALA A 126 -1.67 8.27 0.02
C ALA A 126 -1.15 9.09 -1.16
N LEU A 127 -0.03 8.69 -1.77
CA LEU A 127 0.52 9.38 -2.94
C LEU A 127 -0.45 9.32 -4.13
N GLU A 128 -1.03 8.16 -4.41
CA GLU A 128 -2.05 7.99 -5.45
C GLU A 128 -3.27 8.90 -5.19
N PHE A 129 -3.76 8.93 -3.95
CA PHE A 129 -4.86 9.79 -3.56
C PHE A 129 -4.54 11.28 -3.76
N PHE A 130 -3.38 11.75 -3.30
CA PHE A 130 -3.02 13.17 -3.41
C PHE A 130 -2.76 13.61 -4.87
N ILE A 131 -2.19 12.73 -5.69
CA ILE A 131 -1.83 13.05 -7.07
C ILE A 131 -3.03 12.93 -8.02
N MET A 132 -3.81 11.85 -7.89
CA MET A 132 -4.85 11.50 -8.86
C MET A 132 -6.25 11.88 -8.37
N SER A 133 -6.58 11.58 -7.12
CA SER A 133 -7.96 11.68 -6.62
C SER A 133 -8.29 13.05 -6.04
N LEU A 134 -7.41 13.64 -5.24
CA LEU A 134 -7.68 14.88 -4.54
C LEU A 134 -8.01 16.06 -5.47
N PRO A 135 -7.29 16.29 -6.60
CA PRO A 135 -7.61 17.37 -7.52
C PRO A 135 -9.04 17.28 -8.06
N SER A 136 -9.45 16.09 -8.50
CA SER A 136 -10.80 15.87 -9.03
C SER A 136 -11.88 16.06 -7.94
N ILE A 137 -11.64 15.60 -6.71
CA ILE A 137 -12.60 15.78 -5.62
C ILE A 137 -12.78 17.27 -5.28
N ILE A 138 -11.71 18.07 -5.31
CA ILE A 138 -11.77 19.52 -5.09
C ILE A 138 -12.56 20.20 -6.20
N GLU A 139 -12.25 19.89 -7.46
CA GLU A 139 -12.89 20.50 -8.64
C GLU A 139 -14.41 20.27 -8.67
N PHE A 140 -14.87 19.06 -8.33
CA PHE A 140 -16.29 18.72 -8.31
C PHE A 140 -17.00 19.05 -6.97
N GLY A 141 -16.35 19.83 -6.08
CA GLY A 141 -16.92 20.21 -4.78
C GLY A 141 -17.27 19.02 -3.88
N GLY A 142 -16.62 17.88 -4.11
CA GLY A 142 -16.97 16.58 -3.57
C GLY A 142 -16.46 16.32 -2.16
N LEU A 143 -15.51 17.12 -1.67
CA LEU A 143 -14.94 17.00 -0.31
C LEU A 143 -16.01 17.25 0.75
N PHE A 144 -16.82 18.29 0.58
CA PHE A 144 -17.82 18.71 1.59
C PHE A 144 -19.08 17.84 1.63
N LYS A 145 -19.26 16.94 0.66
CA LYS A 145 -20.49 16.13 0.53
C LYS A 145 -20.39 14.74 1.15
N VAL A 146 -19.18 14.23 1.43
CA VAL A 146 -18.96 12.83 1.81
C VAL A 146 -17.96 12.72 2.95
N THR A 147 -18.44 12.37 4.15
CA THR A 147 -17.61 12.21 5.36
C THR A 147 -16.46 11.22 5.18
N ALA A 148 -16.66 10.13 4.43
CA ALA A 148 -15.62 9.15 4.16
C ALA A 148 -14.39 9.74 3.43
N ARG A 149 -14.58 10.77 2.61
CA ARG A 149 -13.48 11.45 1.90
C ARG A 149 -12.63 12.29 2.85
N TRP A 150 -13.22 12.85 3.90
CA TRP A 150 -12.49 13.55 4.96
C TRP A 150 -11.64 12.59 5.79
N VAL A 151 -12.21 11.43 6.15
CA VAL A 151 -11.47 10.39 6.87
C VAL A 151 -10.25 9.95 6.06
N ALA A 152 -10.44 9.61 4.78
CA ALA A 152 -9.34 9.24 3.90
C ALA A 152 -8.28 10.35 3.76
N LEU A 153 -8.70 11.61 3.60
CA LEU A 153 -7.78 12.75 3.54
C LEU A 153 -6.93 12.87 4.81
N ILE A 154 -7.53 12.74 5.99
CA ILE A 154 -6.83 12.81 7.28
C ILE A 154 -5.85 11.65 7.42
N GLU A 155 -6.30 10.42 7.19
CA GLU A 155 -5.47 9.22 7.29
C GLU A 155 -4.27 9.28 6.34
N PHE A 156 -4.49 9.62 5.08
CA PHE A 156 -3.40 9.78 4.11
C PHE A 156 -2.47 10.95 4.42
N SER A 157 -3.00 12.05 4.97
CA SER A 157 -2.15 13.15 5.47
C SER A 157 -1.24 12.68 6.60
N ILE A 158 -1.76 11.87 7.54
CA ILE A 158 -0.97 11.29 8.63
C ILE A 158 0.15 10.39 8.08
N ILE A 159 -0.16 9.51 7.11
CA ILE A 159 0.85 8.65 6.48
C ILE A 159 1.93 9.48 5.78
N LEU A 160 1.54 10.50 5.02
CA LEU A 160 2.48 11.36 4.30
C LEU A 160 3.41 12.11 5.27
N LEU A 161 2.84 12.73 6.31
CA LEU A 161 3.60 13.42 7.34
C LEU A 161 4.54 12.46 8.08
N MET A 162 4.09 11.25 8.36
CA MET A 162 4.93 10.23 8.99
C MET A 162 6.06 9.77 8.07
N ALA A 163 5.83 9.66 6.75
CA ALA A 163 6.87 9.34 5.77
C ALA A 163 7.93 10.44 5.70
N ILE A 164 7.51 11.71 5.69
CA ILE A 164 8.41 12.87 5.74
C ILE A 164 9.22 12.85 7.04
N TYR A 165 8.57 12.64 8.19
CA TYR A 165 9.24 12.56 9.49
C TYR A 165 10.26 11.41 9.53
N LEU A 166 9.86 10.22 9.08
CA LEU A 166 10.73 9.05 8.98
C LEU A 166 11.95 9.36 8.11
N PHE A 167 11.71 9.88 6.91
CA PHE A 167 12.79 10.11 5.96
C PHE A 167 13.73 11.21 6.44
N TYR A 168 13.25 12.38 6.81
CA TYR A 168 14.13 13.52 7.14
C TYR A 168 14.73 13.42 8.53
N ILE A 169 13.93 13.05 9.54
CA ILE A 169 14.32 13.12 10.95
C ILE A 169 14.87 11.78 11.47
N ILE A 170 14.22 10.66 11.17
CA ILE A 170 14.56 9.37 11.79
C ILE A 170 15.67 8.62 11.03
N PHE A 171 15.62 8.58 9.70
CA PHE A 171 16.60 7.82 8.93
C PHE A 171 17.97 8.50 8.88
N TYR A 172 19.00 7.74 9.26
CA TYR A 172 20.38 8.16 9.11
C TYR A 172 20.84 8.07 7.64
N LYS A 173 21.92 8.77 7.32
CA LYS A 173 22.39 9.01 5.93
C LYS A 173 22.49 7.73 5.08
N SER A 174 22.99 6.64 5.65
CA SER A 174 23.18 5.40 4.88
C SER A 174 21.85 4.74 4.46
N VAL A 175 20.80 4.86 5.27
CA VAL A 175 19.45 4.34 4.96
C VAL A 175 18.81 5.20 3.89
N LYS A 176 18.89 6.53 4.02
CA LYS A 176 18.43 7.49 2.99
C LYS A 176 19.01 7.17 1.62
N VAL A 177 20.32 6.94 1.56
CA VAL A 177 21.01 6.59 0.30
C VAL A 177 20.49 5.26 -0.27
N ARG A 178 20.29 4.23 0.55
CA ARG A 178 19.72 2.96 0.08
C ARG A 178 18.28 3.10 -0.37
N ILE A 179 17.48 3.94 0.28
CA ILE A 179 16.11 4.23 -0.14
C ILE A 179 16.13 4.86 -1.53
N LEU A 180 16.93 5.91 -1.72
CA LEU A 180 16.99 6.66 -2.98
C LEU A 180 17.59 5.84 -4.13
N LEU A 181 18.62 5.03 -3.88
CA LEU A 181 19.37 4.35 -4.93
C LEU A 181 18.92 2.90 -5.19
N ILE A 182 18.23 2.27 -4.24
CA ILE A 182 17.81 0.86 -4.36
C ILE A 182 16.30 0.76 -4.25
N VAL A 183 15.72 1.21 -3.13
CA VAL A 183 14.28 1.01 -2.87
C VAL A 183 13.42 1.70 -3.91
N LEU A 184 13.58 3.00 -4.12
CA LEU A 184 12.75 3.74 -5.09
C LEU A 184 12.87 3.18 -6.52
N PRO A 185 14.07 2.95 -7.08
CA PRO A 185 14.18 2.34 -8.41
C PRO A 185 13.59 0.94 -8.50
N THR A 186 13.81 0.08 -7.51
CA THR A 186 13.30 -1.31 -7.54
C THR A 186 11.80 -1.37 -7.36
N SER A 187 11.21 -0.53 -6.50
CA SER A 187 9.77 -0.36 -6.41
C SER A 187 9.18 0.16 -7.72
N PHE A 188 9.84 1.11 -8.40
CA PHE A 188 9.37 1.59 -9.71
C PHE A 188 9.42 0.49 -10.78
N ILE A 189 10.48 -0.31 -10.82
CA ILE A 189 10.54 -1.49 -11.71
C ILE A 189 9.43 -2.47 -11.35
N SER A 190 9.21 -2.74 -10.05
CA SER A 190 8.11 -3.57 -9.57
C SER A 190 6.76 -3.06 -10.06
N PHE A 191 6.52 -1.74 -10.01
CA PHE A 191 5.29 -1.11 -10.48
C PHE A 191 5.04 -1.44 -11.96
N VAL A 192 6.02 -1.13 -12.80
CA VAL A 192 5.92 -1.34 -14.25
C VAL A 192 5.75 -2.82 -14.58
N VAL A 193 6.57 -3.69 -14.02
CA VAL A 193 6.54 -5.13 -14.31
C VAL A 193 5.23 -5.75 -13.81
N TRP A 194 4.75 -5.37 -12.63
CA TRP A 194 3.52 -5.92 -12.07
C TRP A 194 2.29 -5.42 -12.83
N TYR A 195 2.06 -4.11 -12.91
CA TYR A 195 0.83 -3.58 -13.47
C TYR A 195 0.76 -3.70 -14.99
N SER A 196 1.89 -3.61 -15.71
CA SER A 196 1.88 -3.68 -17.18
C SER A 196 2.04 -5.09 -17.73
N TYR A 197 2.50 -6.06 -16.92
CA TYR A 197 2.82 -7.39 -17.43
C TYR A 197 2.36 -8.53 -16.50
N LEU A 198 3.02 -8.76 -15.38
CA LEU A 198 2.81 -9.97 -14.57
C LEU A 198 1.41 -10.02 -13.93
N GLY A 199 0.97 -8.91 -13.35
CA GLY A 199 -0.29 -8.79 -12.64
C GLY A 199 -1.49 -9.18 -13.51
N PRO A 200 -1.71 -8.53 -14.66
CA PRO A 200 -2.81 -8.87 -15.57
C PRO A 200 -2.83 -10.34 -16.02
N HIS A 201 -1.67 -11.00 -16.14
CA HIS A 201 -1.61 -12.40 -16.55
C HIS A 201 -1.85 -13.38 -15.38
N LEU A 202 -1.36 -13.05 -14.18
CA LEU A 202 -1.44 -13.93 -13.02
C LEU A 202 -2.77 -13.80 -12.26
N LEU A 203 -3.28 -12.57 -12.15
CA LEU A 203 -4.49 -12.22 -11.41
C LEU A 203 -5.34 -11.24 -12.23
N PRO A 204 -5.87 -11.66 -13.40
CA PRO A 204 -6.62 -10.77 -14.29
C PRO A 204 -7.84 -10.18 -13.59
N VAL A 205 -8.14 -8.92 -13.91
CA VAL A 205 -9.47 -8.36 -13.63
C VAL A 205 -10.42 -8.95 -14.66
N LYS A 206 -11.39 -9.75 -14.21
CA LYS A 206 -12.46 -10.22 -15.10
C LYS A 206 -13.32 -9.02 -15.47
N ILE A 207 -13.30 -8.62 -16.74
CA ILE A 207 -14.28 -7.69 -17.28
C ILE A 207 -15.42 -8.58 -17.78
N LEU A 208 -16.51 -8.67 -17.02
CA LEU A 208 -17.74 -9.34 -17.44
C LEU A 208 -18.60 -8.39 -18.28
#